data_AF-A0A935YS14-F1
#
_entry.id   AF-A0A935YS14-F1
#
_cell.length_a   1.000
_cell.length_b   1.000
_cell.length_c   1.000
_cell.angle_alpha   90.00
_cell.angle_beta   90.00
_cell.angle_gamma   90.00
#
_symmetry.space_group_name_H-M   'P 1'
#
loop_
_entity.id
_entity.type
_entity.pdbx_description
1 polymer ?
#
loop_
_entity_poly.entity_id
_entity_poly.type
_entity_poly.pdbx_seq_one_letter_code
_entity_poly.pdbx_strand_id
1 'polypeptide(L)'
;MKRNMMGMIVAIAIALLACGCNDDPAAPSVGTFTINPEPNALNAPWQVSGPGGHAQSGAGDTTLVNMAAGNYTVTWGEVSGWLTPSPDSATQTLPADGSVTFTGTYLARLGDIVIDVEPSAVAAGWELAGPNGYFATATGDTTLDDLLVGSYTITWAEVGGYVAPAPETAELAEGQTLTLAGTYAPVGPPVVFPDTPDKLMANFQLIYEEMHVGEFMKMLHPHYVMFLQQSTYNEFPDLGTTLDLDEERRIAERMFSGLDVTDPNGALVPGVDAILFQTLQRQGAWTGSPANDPIPDAEFALYDTVILVDRGAGYTLLKVQGALKFYVAAHDSLVGGVTTPYYRLRGLVDLTNDTGRGVVADKATESIAWGAVKALFR
;
A
#
# COMPACT_ATOMS: atom_id res chain seq x y z
N MET A 1 92.30 53.10 -62.53
CA MET A 1 92.38 53.73 -63.86
C MET A 1 91.01 54.34 -64.16
N LYS A 2 90.96 55.67 -64.35
CA LYS A 2 89.82 56.56 -64.72
C LYS A 2 88.68 56.68 -63.69
N ARG A 3 88.54 57.78 -62.93
CA ARG A 3 88.21 59.22 -63.24
C ARG A 3 86.72 59.45 -63.53
N ASN A 4 86.01 60.07 -62.58
CA ASN A 4 85.44 61.44 -62.65
C ASN A 4 84.59 61.69 -61.37
N MET A 5 84.94 62.58 -60.41
CA MET A 5 84.76 64.05 -60.41
C MET A 5 83.34 64.45 -60.87
N MET A 6 82.52 65.27 -60.21
CA MET A 6 82.67 66.32 -59.20
C MET A 6 81.20 66.68 -58.83
N GLY A 7 80.74 66.73 -57.59
CA GLY A 7 80.84 67.89 -56.70
C GLY A 7 79.44 68.43 -56.32
N MET A 8 79.36 69.01 -55.12
CA MET A 8 78.39 70.03 -54.65
C MET A 8 77.28 69.61 -53.64
N ILE A 9 77.53 69.99 -52.37
CA ILE A 9 76.67 70.77 -51.45
C ILE A 9 75.81 70.11 -50.33
N VAL A 10 76.10 70.63 -49.12
CA VAL A 10 75.27 70.90 -47.91
C VAL A 10 75.11 69.84 -46.81
N ALA A 11 75.41 70.33 -45.60
CA ALA A 11 75.39 69.69 -44.29
C ALA A 11 73.98 69.42 -43.77
N ILE A 12 73.83 68.43 -42.89
CA ILE A 12 72.82 68.35 -41.81
C ILE A 12 73.33 67.36 -40.75
N ALA A 13 73.38 67.79 -39.50
CA ALA A 13 73.54 66.94 -38.32
C ALA A 13 72.16 66.40 -37.92
N ILE A 14 71.99 65.08 -37.82
CA ILE A 14 70.82 64.46 -37.17
C ILE A 14 71.26 63.27 -36.31
N ALA A 15 70.74 63.31 -35.09
CA ALA A 15 70.92 62.39 -33.98
C ALA A 15 70.47 60.95 -34.27
N LEU A 16 70.97 60.02 -33.43
CA LEU A 16 70.50 58.64 -33.35
C LEU A 16 68.98 58.60 -33.20
N LEU A 17 68.30 57.95 -34.15
CA LEU A 17 66.93 57.52 -33.99
C LEU A 17 66.87 56.36 -32.99
N ALA A 18 66.31 56.61 -31.82
CA ALA A 18 65.60 55.58 -31.07
C ALA A 18 64.28 55.31 -31.81
N CYS A 19 64.15 54.12 -32.38
CA CYS A 19 62.91 53.66 -32.99
C CYS A 19 61.91 53.32 -31.87
N GLY A 20 60.75 53.96 -31.90
CA GLY A 20 59.66 53.75 -30.94
C GLY A 20 58.73 52.61 -31.34
N CYS A 21 57.95 52.22 -30.32
CA CYS A 21 56.60 51.64 -30.37
C CYS A 21 56.47 50.21 -30.91
N ASN A 22 56.37 49.26 -29.98
CA ASN A 22 55.32 48.24 -30.04
C ASN A 22 54.56 48.33 -28.71
N ASP A 23 53.39 48.99 -28.74
CA ASP A 23 52.34 48.80 -27.74
C ASP A 23 51.83 47.37 -27.93
N ASP A 24 52.35 46.44 -27.13
CA ASP A 24 51.73 45.12 -26.98
C ASP A 24 50.33 45.38 -26.38
N PRO A 25 49.22 44.92 -27.00
CA PRO A 25 47.91 45.08 -26.38
C PRO A 25 47.98 44.41 -25.00
N ALA A 26 47.68 45.17 -23.94
CA ALA A 26 47.64 44.63 -22.59
C ALA A 26 46.84 43.33 -22.61
N ALA A 27 47.47 42.23 -22.19
CA ALA A 27 46.83 40.92 -22.14
C ALA A 27 45.49 41.06 -21.40
N PRO A 28 44.40 40.41 -21.87
CA PRO A 28 43.13 40.49 -21.17
C PRO A 28 43.34 40.07 -19.72
N SER A 29 42.94 40.92 -18.77
CA SER A 29 43.09 40.59 -17.36
C SER A 29 42.13 39.46 -17.00
N VAL A 30 42.66 38.25 -16.98
CA VAL A 30 41.92 37.03 -16.67
C VAL A 30 42.23 36.55 -15.25
N GLY A 31 41.32 35.77 -14.67
CA GLY A 31 41.47 35.13 -13.37
C GLY A 31 40.90 33.71 -13.36
N THR A 32 40.84 33.11 -12.17
CA THR A 32 40.24 31.79 -11.95
C THR A 32 39.06 31.92 -10.99
N PHE A 33 37.92 31.31 -11.26
CA PHE A 33 36.88 31.22 -10.24
C PHE A 33 36.33 29.80 -10.08
N THR A 34 36.00 29.46 -8.85
CA THR A 34 35.55 28.12 -8.44
C THR A 34 34.12 28.19 -7.94
N ILE A 35 33.33 27.19 -8.30
CA ILE A 35 31.96 26.97 -7.84
C ILE A 35 31.98 25.68 -7.02
N ASN A 36 31.48 25.75 -5.79
CA ASN A 36 31.58 24.68 -4.79
C ASN A 36 30.23 24.50 -4.05
N PRO A 37 29.26 23.79 -4.65
CA PRO A 37 28.04 23.41 -3.94
C PRO A 37 28.32 22.32 -2.90
N GLU A 38 27.90 22.55 -1.66
CA GLU A 38 28.07 21.63 -0.55
C GLU A 38 26.71 21.02 -0.15
N PRO A 39 26.67 19.73 0.22
CA PRO A 39 27.74 18.73 0.11
C PRO A 39 28.06 18.31 -1.34
N ASN A 40 29.34 18.03 -1.65
CA ASN A 40 29.80 17.74 -3.01
C ASN A 40 29.10 16.53 -3.67
N ALA A 41 28.64 15.57 -2.86
CA ALA A 41 27.91 14.38 -3.33
C ALA A 41 26.58 14.71 -4.02
N LEU A 42 25.99 15.90 -3.77
CA LEU A 42 24.76 16.33 -4.43
C LEU A 42 24.91 16.53 -5.94
N ASN A 43 26.13 16.83 -6.40
CA ASN A 43 26.37 17.29 -7.76
C ASN A 43 25.35 18.38 -8.15
N ALA A 44 25.14 19.37 -7.26
CA ALA A 44 24.02 20.29 -7.37
C ALA A 44 24.14 21.20 -8.60
N PRO A 45 23.03 21.48 -9.32
CA PRO A 45 23.06 22.31 -10.51
C PRO A 45 23.31 23.77 -10.14
N TRP A 46 23.99 24.48 -11.03
CA TRP A 46 24.24 25.92 -10.90
C TRP A 46 24.23 26.58 -12.27
N GLN A 47 23.96 27.89 -12.27
CA GLN A 47 24.08 28.76 -13.42
C GLN A 47 24.99 29.93 -13.05
N VAL A 48 25.86 30.33 -13.95
CA VAL A 48 26.73 31.50 -13.79
C VAL A 48 26.49 32.49 -14.92
N SER A 49 26.42 33.77 -14.57
CA SER A 49 26.42 34.89 -15.51
C SER A 49 27.57 35.84 -15.20
N GLY A 50 28.11 36.54 -16.20
CA GLY A 50 29.29 37.36 -16.03
C GLY A 50 29.55 38.40 -17.13
N PRO A 51 30.75 39.00 -17.16
CA PRO A 51 31.11 40.07 -18.09
C PRO A 51 30.97 39.66 -19.56
N GLY A 52 30.69 40.63 -20.43
CA GLY A 52 30.58 40.39 -21.87
C GLY A 52 29.41 39.49 -22.29
N GLY A 53 28.41 39.31 -21.43
CA GLY A 53 27.28 38.41 -21.68
C GLY A 53 27.61 36.93 -21.44
N HIS A 54 28.69 36.64 -20.69
CA HIS A 54 29.02 35.27 -20.32
C HIS A 54 27.85 34.63 -19.57
N ALA A 55 27.47 33.42 -20.00
CA ALA A 55 26.48 32.59 -19.34
C ALA A 55 26.90 31.12 -19.50
N GLN A 56 26.89 30.38 -18.39
CA GLN A 56 27.22 28.96 -18.37
C GLN A 56 26.40 28.26 -17.30
N SER A 57 26.05 27.00 -17.54
CA SER A 57 25.45 26.11 -16.54
C SER A 57 26.34 24.91 -16.30
N GLY A 58 26.19 24.30 -15.13
CA GLY A 58 26.90 23.09 -14.76
C GLY A 58 26.32 22.48 -13.51
N ALA A 59 27.04 21.52 -12.95
CA ALA A 59 26.67 20.78 -11.76
C ALA A 59 27.92 20.41 -10.98
N GLY A 60 27.81 20.36 -9.65
CA GLY A 60 28.91 19.98 -8.77
C GLY A 60 30.07 20.98 -8.76
N ASP A 61 31.20 20.55 -8.19
CA ASP A 61 32.40 21.39 -8.08
C ASP A 61 32.98 21.67 -9.46
N THR A 62 33.26 22.93 -9.75
CA THR A 62 33.84 23.33 -11.03
C THR A 62 34.77 24.51 -10.87
N THR A 63 35.96 24.40 -11.47
CA THR A 63 36.92 25.50 -11.56
C THR A 63 37.01 25.97 -13.01
N LEU A 64 36.78 27.26 -13.22
CA LEU A 64 36.86 27.91 -14.52
C LEU A 64 38.07 28.84 -14.54
N VAL A 65 38.98 28.60 -15.48
CA VAL A 65 40.24 29.34 -15.66
C VAL A 65 40.15 30.27 -16.86
N ASN A 66 41.04 31.26 -16.91
CA ASN A 66 41.11 32.27 -17.99
C ASN A 66 39.81 33.08 -18.14
N MET A 67 39.13 33.36 -17.03
CA MET A 67 37.86 34.08 -16.98
C MET A 67 38.11 35.58 -16.88
N ALA A 68 37.41 36.40 -17.66
CA ALA A 68 37.63 37.85 -17.69
C ALA A 68 37.36 38.48 -16.31
N ALA A 69 38.24 39.38 -15.85
CA ALA A 69 38.01 40.13 -14.62
C ALA A 69 36.69 40.92 -14.68
N GLY A 70 35.94 40.91 -13.58
CA GLY A 70 34.63 41.55 -13.49
C GLY A 70 33.65 40.82 -12.57
N ASN A 71 32.38 41.25 -12.58
CA ASN A 71 31.35 40.68 -11.70
C ASN A 71 30.77 39.40 -12.28
N TYR A 72 30.76 38.35 -11.48
CA TYR A 72 30.07 37.09 -11.76
C TYR A 72 28.96 36.87 -10.74
N THR A 73 27.82 36.38 -11.20
CA THR A 73 26.70 35.95 -10.37
C THR A 73 26.47 34.46 -10.58
N VAL A 74 26.54 33.68 -9.50
CA VAL A 74 26.19 32.26 -9.46
C VAL A 74 24.80 32.13 -8.85
N THR A 75 23.90 31.42 -9.53
CA THR A 75 22.57 31.02 -9.06
C THR A 75 22.56 29.52 -8.83
N TRP A 76 22.16 29.10 -7.63
CA TRP A 76 22.07 27.70 -7.21
C TRP A 76 20.73 27.12 -7.66
N GLY A 77 20.74 25.93 -8.26
CA GLY A 77 19.51 25.27 -8.71
C GLY A 77 18.90 24.37 -7.62
N GLU A 78 17.64 23.99 -7.80
CA GLU A 78 16.94 23.12 -6.85
C GLU A 78 17.48 21.68 -6.89
N VAL A 79 17.51 21.03 -5.72
CA VAL A 79 17.76 19.59 -5.61
C VAL A 79 16.66 18.95 -4.76
N SER A 80 16.04 17.88 -5.28
CA SER A 80 14.95 17.19 -4.60
C SER A 80 15.38 16.69 -3.21
N GLY A 81 14.60 17.02 -2.19
CA GLY A 81 14.91 16.69 -0.80
C GLY A 81 15.80 17.69 -0.08
N TRP A 82 16.31 18.74 -0.76
CA TRP A 82 17.22 19.71 -0.15
C TRP A 82 16.63 21.12 -0.20
N LEU A 83 17.01 21.95 0.77
CA LEU A 83 16.83 23.39 0.73
C LEU A 83 17.99 24.00 -0.06
N THR A 84 17.65 24.86 -1.02
CA THR A 84 18.63 25.63 -1.79
C THR A 84 19.40 26.59 -0.87
N PRO A 85 20.66 26.92 -1.21
CA PRO A 85 21.42 27.92 -0.48
C PRO A 85 20.67 29.25 -0.35
N SER A 86 20.87 29.95 0.78
CA SER A 86 20.30 31.27 1.02
C SER A 86 21.42 32.30 1.19
N PRO A 87 21.50 33.35 0.33
CA PRO A 87 20.64 33.60 -0.83
C PRO A 87 20.81 32.56 -1.96
N ASP A 88 19.78 32.42 -2.80
CA ASP A 88 19.75 31.51 -3.97
C ASP A 88 20.74 31.92 -5.07
N SER A 89 21.29 33.13 -4.97
CA SER A 89 22.35 33.62 -5.83
C SER A 89 23.37 34.46 -5.06
N ALA A 90 24.62 34.40 -5.52
CA ALA A 90 25.72 35.17 -4.96
C ALA A 90 26.48 35.90 -6.07
N THR A 91 26.84 37.16 -5.84
CA THR A 91 27.63 37.96 -6.79
C THR A 91 28.98 38.31 -6.18
N GLN A 92 30.07 38.07 -6.92
CA GLN A 92 31.43 38.45 -6.53
C GLN A 92 32.20 39.03 -7.71
N THR A 93 33.16 39.90 -7.42
CA THR A 93 34.06 40.47 -8.42
C THR A 93 35.32 39.61 -8.52
N LEU A 94 35.60 39.06 -9.70
CA LEU A 94 36.85 38.39 -10.03
C LEU A 94 37.92 39.44 -10.35
N PRO A 95 38.97 39.60 -9.52
CA PRO A 95 40.08 40.50 -9.84
C PRO A 95 40.97 39.94 -10.97
N ALA A 96 41.67 40.85 -11.66
CA ALA A 96 42.74 40.52 -12.60
C ALA A 96 43.80 39.64 -11.92
N ASP A 97 44.20 38.53 -12.56
CA ASP A 97 45.20 37.56 -12.09
C ASP A 97 44.92 36.96 -10.70
N GLY A 98 43.70 37.11 -10.18
CA GLY A 98 43.29 36.58 -8.89
C GLY A 98 42.26 35.46 -8.98
N SER A 99 41.71 35.11 -7.82
CA SER A 99 40.73 34.03 -7.71
C SER A 99 39.56 34.33 -6.79
N VAL A 100 38.39 33.80 -7.13
CA VAL A 100 37.15 33.87 -6.33
C VAL A 100 36.54 32.47 -6.18
N THR A 101 35.90 32.20 -5.05
CA THR A 101 35.15 30.96 -4.82
C THR A 101 33.71 31.29 -4.42
N PHE A 102 32.75 30.67 -5.10
CA PHE A 102 31.34 30.67 -4.71
C PHE A 102 31.03 29.36 -3.99
N THR A 103 30.53 29.47 -2.76
CA THR A 103 30.08 28.32 -1.96
C THR A 103 28.58 28.38 -1.77
N GLY A 104 27.89 27.29 -2.07
CA GLY A 104 26.44 27.16 -1.89
C GLY A 104 26.14 25.97 -1.00
N THR A 105 25.67 26.21 0.23
CA THR A 105 25.37 25.14 1.18
C THR A 105 23.90 24.75 1.11
N TYR A 106 23.64 23.50 0.69
CA TYR A 106 22.33 22.88 0.71
C TYR A 106 22.09 22.20 2.07
N LEU A 107 20.86 22.30 2.57
CA LEU A 107 20.45 21.64 3.81
C LEU A 107 19.45 20.53 3.50
N ALA A 108 19.70 19.31 3.99
CA ALA A 108 18.78 18.19 3.79
C ALA A 108 17.47 18.45 4.53
N ARG A 109 16.35 18.16 3.89
CA ARG A 109 15.04 18.07 4.54
C ARG A 109 14.84 16.62 4.91
N LEU A 110 14.64 16.38 6.20
CA LEU A 110 14.64 15.05 6.78
C LEU A 110 13.30 14.75 7.46
N GLY A 111 12.99 13.47 7.57
CA GLY A 111 11.92 12.89 8.39
C GLY A 111 12.28 11.46 8.75
N ASP A 112 11.40 10.79 9.48
CA ASP A 112 11.62 9.42 9.97
C ASP A 112 10.59 8.47 9.38
N ILE A 113 10.96 7.19 9.21
CA ILE A 113 10.03 6.13 8.81
C ILE A 113 9.98 5.07 9.90
N VAL A 114 8.78 4.72 10.33
CA VAL A 114 8.51 3.59 11.21
C VAL A 114 7.89 2.47 10.38
N ILE A 115 8.55 1.32 10.35
CA ILE A 115 8.02 0.08 9.80
C ILE A 115 7.39 -0.70 10.94
N ASP A 116 6.12 -1.07 10.78
CA ASP A 116 5.33 -1.79 11.77
C ASP A 116 4.84 -3.11 11.15
N VAL A 117 5.24 -4.26 11.72
CA VAL A 117 4.91 -5.59 11.21
C VAL A 117 4.01 -6.30 12.21
N GLU A 118 2.77 -6.58 11.80
CA GLU A 118 1.79 -7.27 12.63
C GLU A 118 1.43 -8.63 12.02
N PRO A 119 1.37 -9.74 12.79
CA PRO A 119 1.83 -9.84 14.17
C PRO A 119 3.35 -9.75 14.31
N SER A 120 3.84 -9.05 15.35
CA SER A 120 5.29 -8.88 15.59
C SER A 120 6.05 -10.21 15.71
N ALA A 121 5.35 -11.28 16.10
CA ALA A 121 5.90 -12.64 16.18
C ALA A 121 6.30 -13.24 14.81
N VAL A 122 5.75 -12.72 13.71
CA VAL A 122 6.08 -13.16 12.34
C VAL A 122 7.51 -12.74 11.97
N ALA A 123 7.99 -11.60 12.50
CA ALA A 123 9.29 -11.02 12.20
C ALA A 123 9.61 -11.01 10.70
N ALA A 124 8.62 -10.65 9.89
CA ALA A 124 8.71 -10.74 8.44
C ALA A 124 9.77 -9.80 7.87
N GLY A 125 10.42 -10.22 6.80
CA GLY A 125 11.36 -9.38 6.06
C GLY A 125 10.65 -8.28 5.27
N TRP A 126 11.35 -7.19 5.04
CA TRP A 126 10.89 -6.11 4.17
C TRP A 126 12.08 -5.46 3.45
N GLU A 127 11.78 -4.86 2.30
CA GLU A 127 12.71 -4.01 1.54
C GLU A 127 12.06 -2.64 1.34
N LEU A 128 12.84 -1.58 1.56
CA LEU A 128 12.40 -0.20 1.45
C LEU A 128 13.28 0.52 0.42
N ALA A 129 12.70 0.90 -0.71
CA ALA A 129 13.33 1.74 -1.72
C ALA A 129 12.90 3.20 -1.53
N GLY A 130 13.82 4.14 -1.75
CA GLY A 130 13.54 5.57 -1.56
C GLY A 130 14.28 6.48 -2.56
N PRO A 131 14.24 7.80 -2.31
CA PRO A 131 14.85 8.79 -3.19
C PRO A 131 16.36 8.59 -3.35
N ASN A 132 16.91 9.06 -4.48
CA ASN A 132 18.35 9.04 -4.77
C ASN A 132 19.01 7.64 -4.66
N GLY A 133 18.26 6.58 -4.92
CA GLY A 133 18.75 5.20 -4.85
C GLY A 133 18.89 4.66 -3.42
N TYR A 134 18.25 5.30 -2.44
CA TYR A 134 18.15 4.77 -1.09
C TYR A 134 17.53 3.37 -1.12
N PHE A 135 18.13 2.44 -0.37
CA PHE A 135 17.65 1.07 -0.23
C PHE A 135 18.02 0.53 1.15
N ALA A 136 17.05 -0.03 1.85
CA ALA A 136 17.23 -0.69 3.14
C ALA A 136 16.43 -1.99 3.20
N THR A 137 16.91 -2.94 3.99
CA THR A 137 16.22 -4.21 4.26
C THR A 137 16.37 -4.56 5.72
N ALA A 138 15.29 -5.00 6.37
CA ALA A 138 15.38 -5.60 7.70
C ALA A 138 14.23 -6.61 7.90
N THR A 139 14.01 -7.01 9.16
CA THR A 139 12.96 -7.94 9.57
C THR A 139 12.24 -7.40 10.80
N GLY A 140 10.91 -7.51 10.83
CA GLY A 140 10.08 -6.99 11.93
C GLY A 140 10.10 -5.46 12.01
N ASP A 141 9.63 -4.96 13.16
CA ASP A 141 9.48 -3.52 13.40
C ASP A 141 10.82 -2.81 13.38
N THR A 142 10.88 -1.63 12.78
CA THR A 142 12.11 -0.85 12.67
C THR A 142 11.80 0.64 12.53
N THR A 143 12.58 1.47 13.21
CA THR A 143 12.60 2.92 12.97
C THR A 143 13.84 3.28 12.17
N LEU A 144 13.65 4.04 11.10
CA LEU A 144 14.69 4.61 10.25
C LEU A 144 14.66 6.12 10.41
N ASP A 145 15.67 6.66 11.08
CA ASP A 145 15.76 8.09 11.39
C ASP A 145 16.49 8.87 10.27
N ASP A 146 16.24 10.17 10.21
CA ASP A 146 17.00 11.13 9.37
C ASP A 146 17.00 10.77 7.87
N LEU A 147 15.86 10.30 7.36
CA LEU A 147 15.65 9.97 5.95
C LEU A 147 15.28 11.21 5.13
N LEU A 148 15.80 11.29 3.91
CA LEU A 148 15.52 12.40 2.99
C LEU A 148 14.05 12.40 2.57
N VAL A 149 13.40 13.56 2.60
CA VAL A 149 12.00 13.67 2.13
C VAL A 149 11.82 13.21 0.68
N GLY A 150 10.67 12.60 0.39
CA GLY A 150 10.29 12.11 -0.93
C GLY A 150 9.56 10.76 -0.90
N SER A 151 9.47 10.12 -2.06
CA SER A 151 8.72 8.89 -2.25
C SER A 151 9.47 7.65 -1.77
N TYR A 152 8.82 6.87 -0.91
CA TYR A 152 9.30 5.58 -0.41
C TYR A 152 8.35 4.46 -0.81
N THR A 153 8.90 3.33 -1.25
CA THR A 153 8.14 2.12 -1.57
C THR A 153 8.63 0.96 -0.72
N ILE A 154 7.72 0.35 0.04
CA ILE A 154 7.98 -0.85 0.83
C ILE A 154 7.44 -2.09 0.13
N THR A 155 8.23 -3.16 0.14
CA THR A 155 7.82 -4.49 -0.28
C THR A 155 8.04 -5.48 0.86
N TRP A 156 7.06 -6.35 1.06
CA TRP A 156 7.01 -7.31 2.15
C TRP A 156 7.44 -8.70 1.68
N ALA A 157 8.24 -9.41 2.47
CA ALA A 157 8.72 -10.75 2.13
C ALA A 157 7.69 -11.83 2.47
N GLU A 158 7.57 -12.85 1.62
CA GLU A 158 6.67 -13.98 1.87
C GLU A 158 7.02 -14.75 3.16
N VAL A 159 6.01 -15.07 3.96
CA VAL A 159 6.14 -15.91 5.16
C VAL A 159 5.19 -17.10 5.07
N GLY A 160 5.74 -18.30 5.22
CA GLY A 160 4.95 -19.54 5.11
C GLY A 160 3.82 -19.58 6.14
N GLY A 161 2.60 -19.86 5.67
CA GLY A 161 1.40 -19.89 6.51
C GLY A 161 0.76 -18.52 6.75
N TYR A 162 1.23 -17.47 6.06
CA TYR A 162 0.63 -16.13 6.07
C TYR A 162 0.41 -15.62 4.65
N VAL A 163 -0.55 -14.71 4.51
CA VAL A 163 -0.74 -13.88 3.32
C VAL A 163 0.07 -12.60 3.54
N ALA A 164 1.05 -12.35 2.67
CA ALA A 164 1.86 -11.14 2.73
C ALA A 164 1.03 -9.90 2.37
N PRO A 165 1.27 -8.74 3.00
CA PRO A 165 0.64 -7.48 2.61
C PRO A 165 1.07 -7.06 1.19
N ALA A 166 0.22 -6.30 0.51
CA ALA A 166 0.58 -5.69 -0.76
C ALA A 166 1.70 -4.63 -0.56
N PRO A 167 2.59 -4.42 -1.55
CA PRO A 167 3.53 -3.31 -1.54
C PRO A 167 2.80 -1.96 -1.41
N GLU A 168 3.41 -1.02 -0.69
CA GLU A 168 2.88 0.32 -0.46
C GLU A 168 3.90 1.37 -0.90
N THR A 169 3.42 2.48 -1.48
CA THR A 169 4.22 3.67 -1.79
C THR A 169 3.62 4.88 -1.08
N ALA A 170 4.44 5.64 -0.34
CA ALA A 170 4.03 6.83 0.38
C ALA A 170 5.11 7.93 0.34
N GLU A 171 4.68 9.18 0.52
CA GLU A 171 5.56 10.35 0.55
C GLU A 171 5.94 10.71 1.99
N LEU A 172 7.24 10.88 2.25
CA LEU A 172 7.78 11.40 3.50
C LEU A 172 7.95 12.92 3.40
N ALA A 173 7.27 13.68 4.28
CA ALA A 173 7.41 15.13 4.39
C ALA A 173 8.44 15.57 5.46
N GLU A 174 8.86 16.83 5.41
CA GLU A 174 9.86 17.39 6.32
C GLU A 174 9.37 17.39 7.77
N GLY A 175 10.15 16.83 8.68
CA GLY A 175 9.84 16.68 10.10
C GLY A 175 8.71 15.68 10.40
N GLN A 176 8.25 14.91 9.40
CA GLN A 176 7.23 13.88 9.58
C GLN A 176 7.86 12.59 10.10
N THR A 177 7.13 11.87 10.95
CA THR A 177 7.32 10.42 11.16
C THR A 177 6.25 9.67 10.35
N LEU A 178 6.64 9.01 9.26
CA LEU A 178 5.75 8.23 8.39
C LEU A 178 5.71 6.78 8.88
N THR A 179 4.52 6.23 9.10
CA THR A 179 4.36 4.81 9.46
C THR A 179 3.94 4.00 8.23
N LEU A 180 4.67 2.94 7.93
CA LEU A 180 4.33 1.94 6.92
C LEU A 180 4.03 0.62 7.64
N ALA A 181 2.78 0.17 7.54
CA ALA A 181 2.30 -0.98 8.31
C ALA A 181 2.07 -2.20 7.40
N GLY A 182 2.57 -3.35 7.82
CA GLY A 182 2.43 -4.63 7.12
C GLY A 182 1.73 -5.67 8.00
N THR A 183 0.45 -5.93 7.74
CA THR A 183 -0.31 -6.97 8.45
C THR A 183 -0.30 -8.31 7.68
N TYR A 184 0.33 -9.32 8.27
CA TYR A 184 0.34 -10.70 7.79
C TYR A 184 -0.86 -11.45 8.36
N ALA A 185 -1.85 -11.71 7.51
CA ALA A 185 -2.99 -12.53 7.88
C ALA A 185 -2.59 -14.03 7.83
N PRO A 186 -2.86 -14.84 8.87
CA PRO A 186 -2.60 -16.27 8.77
C PRO A 186 -3.39 -16.87 7.61
N VAL A 187 -2.78 -17.79 6.86
CA VAL A 187 -3.50 -18.64 5.93
C VAL A 187 -4.28 -19.63 6.80
N GLY A 188 -5.61 -19.47 6.86
CA GLY A 188 -6.50 -20.43 7.51
C GLY A 188 -6.27 -21.85 6.98
N PRO A 189 -6.70 -22.90 7.72
CA PRO A 189 -6.55 -24.26 7.24
C PRO A 189 -7.21 -24.42 5.87
N PRO A 190 -6.65 -25.24 4.95
CA PRO A 190 -7.22 -25.35 3.61
C PRO A 190 -8.61 -25.98 3.66
N VAL A 191 -9.54 -25.44 2.86
CA VAL A 191 -10.82 -26.11 2.58
C VAL A 191 -10.53 -27.48 1.96
N VAL A 192 -10.95 -28.54 2.62
CA VAL A 192 -10.66 -29.91 2.17
C VAL A 192 -11.67 -30.36 1.13
N PHE A 193 -11.31 -31.31 0.26
CA PHE A 193 -12.28 -31.87 -0.68
C PHE A 193 -13.44 -32.56 0.08
N PRO A 194 -14.71 -32.17 -0.12
CA PRO A 194 -15.83 -32.61 0.70
C PRO A 194 -16.36 -33.98 0.25
N ASP A 195 -15.52 -35.03 0.29
CA ASP A 195 -15.91 -36.41 -0.08
C ASP A 195 -16.85 -37.10 0.93
N THR A 196 -17.19 -36.41 2.02
CA THR A 196 -18.14 -36.84 3.04
C THR A 196 -18.94 -35.65 3.55
N PRO A 197 -20.15 -35.85 4.08
CA PRO A 197 -20.91 -34.81 4.76
C PRO A 197 -20.14 -34.13 5.90
N ASP A 198 -19.33 -34.90 6.64
CA ASP A 198 -18.60 -34.37 7.81
C ASP A 198 -17.47 -33.43 7.38
N LYS A 199 -16.77 -33.74 6.28
CA LYS A 199 -15.81 -32.78 5.69
C LYS A 199 -16.49 -31.54 5.12
N LEU A 200 -17.68 -31.68 4.51
CA LEU A 200 -18.47 -30.53 4.08
C LEU A 200 -18.82 -29.61 5.26
N MET A 201 -19.21 -30.18 6.41
CA MET A 201 -19.56 -29.39 7.59
C MET A 201 -18.35 -28.78 8.29
N ALA A 202 -17.19 -29.46 8.28
CA ALA A 202 -15.93 -28.84 8.72
C ALA A 202 -15.56 -27.64 7.83
N ASN A 203 -15.71 -27.78 6.51
CA ASN A 203 -15.54 -26.67 5.59
C ASN A 203 -16.57 -25.57 5.83
N PHE A 204 -17.82 -25.91 6.18
CA PHE A 204 -18.86 -24.91 6.43
C PHE A 204 -18.46 -23.99 7.58
N GLN A 205 -18.03 -24.57 8.70
CA GLN A 205 -17.52 -23.79 9.84
C GLN A 205 -16.35 -22.89 9.41
N LEU A 206 -15.32 -23.50 8.81
CA LEU A 206 -14.12 -22.79 8.35
C LEU A 206 -14.45 -21.62 7.41
N ILE A 207 -15.31 -21.85 6.42
CA ILE A 207 -15.66 -20.84 5.41
C ILE A 207 -16.36 -19.64 6.05
N TYR A 208 -17.18 -19.85 7.09
CA TYR A 208 -17.80 -18.74 7.80
C TYR A 208 -16.81 -18.03 8.73
N GLU A 209 -15.97 -18.76 9.47
CA GLU A 209 -14.98 -18.18 10.38
C GLU A 209 -13.94 -17.33 9.64
N GLU A 210 -13.58 -17.73 8.41
CA GLU A 210 -12.67 -17.01 7.52
C GLU A 210 -13.39 -16.10 6.50
N MET A 211 -14.73 -16.05 6.55
CA MET A 211 -15.58 -15.27 5.63
C MET A 211 -15.25 -15.49 4.13
N HIS A 212 -14.91 -16.73 3.74
CA HIS A 212 -14.48 -17.09 2.38
C HIS A 212 -15.65 -17.20 1.38
N VAL A 213 -16.16 -16.06 0.91
CA VAL A 213 -17.31 -16.01 -0.01
C VAL A 213 -17.15 -16.90 -1.25
N GLY A 214 -15.97 -16.95 -1.86
CA GLY A 214 -15.72 -17.77 -3.05
C GLY A 214 -15.86 -19.27 -2.81
N GLU A 215 -15.42 -19.76 -1.65
CA GLU A 215 -15.57 -21.16 -1.25
C GLU A 215 -17.01 -21.47 -0.83
N PHE A 216 -17.69 -20.51 -0.16
CA PHE A 216 -19.10 -20.64 0.16
C PHE A 216 -19.95 -20.83 -1.11
N MET A 217 -19.71 -20.05 -2.16
CA MET A 217 -20.45 -20.20 -3.43
C MET A 217 -20.27 -21.59 -4.07
N LYS A 218 -19.09 -22.20 -3.93
CA LYS A 218 -18.80 -23.55 -4.43
C LYS A 218 -19.50 -24.62 -3.59
N MET A 219 -19.67 -24.38 -2.29
CA MET A 219 -20.32 -25.28 -1.34
C MET A 219 -21.82 -25.43 -1.60
N LEU A 220 -22.50 -24.37 -2.05
CA LEU A 220 -23.95 -24.37 -2.26
C LEU A 220 -24.38 -25.26 -3.43
N HIS A 221 -25.43 -26.03 -3.22
CA HIS A 221 -26.10 -26.81 -4.27
C HIS A 221 -26.92 -25.88 -5.20
N PRO A 222 -27.05 -26.17 -6.51
CA PRO A 222 -27.84 -25.35 -7.45
C PRO A 222 -29.31 -25.13 -7.08
N HIS A 223 -29.86 -25.99 -6.22
CA HIS A 223 -31.25 -25.89 -5.74
C HIS A 223 -31.35 -25.47 -4.27
N TYR A 224 -30.26 -24.94 -3.68
CA TYR A 224 -30.20 -24.57 -2.26
C TYR A 224 -31.44 -23.81 -1.80
N VAL A 225 -31.90 -24.14 -0.60
CA VAL A 225 -32.99 -23.43 0.08
C VAL A 225 -32.79 -23.45 1.59
N MET A 226 -32.98 -22.29 2.23
CA MET A 226 -33.07 -22.18 3.68
C MET A 226 -34.52 -21.92 4.08
N PHE A 227 -35.04 -22.71 5.01
CA PHE A 227 -36.35 -22.47 5.63
C PHE A 227 -36.19 -21.63 6.88
N LEU A 228 -36.95 -20.54 6.92
CA LEU A 228 -36.92 -19.54 7.98
C LEU A 228 -37.94 -19.85 9.08
N GLN A 229 -37.66 -19.35 10.27
CA GLN A 229 -38.63 -19.41 11.36
C GLN A 229 -39.77 -18.42 11.15
N GLN A 230 -40.93 -18.77 11.72
CA GLN A 230 -42.10 -17.89 11.76
C GLN A 230 -41.78 -16.50 12.28
N SER A 231 -40.96 -16.40 13.32
CA SER A 231 -40.61 -15.11 13.89
C SER A 231 -39.74 -14.28 12.96
N THR A 232 -38.80 -14.89 12.25
CA THR A 232 -37.98 -14.19 11.25
C THR A 232 -38.85 -13.52 10.19
N TYR A 233 -39.80 -14.24 9.58
CA TYR A 233 -40.63 -13.62 8.55
C TYR A 233 -41.83 -12.83 9.10
N ASN A 234 -42.09 -12.87 10.41
CA ASN A 234 -42.94 -11.86 11.06
C ASN A 234 -42.19 -10.54 11.25
N GLU A 235 -40.90 -10.61 11.55
CA GLU A 235 -40.02 -9.44 11.72
C GLU A 235 -39.60 -8.82 10.39
N PHE A 236 -39.36 -9.67 9.38
CA PHE A 236 -38.96 -9.31 8.03
C PHE A 236 -40.00 -9.84 7.02
N PRO A 237 -41.20 -9.22 6.93
CA PRO A 237 -42.31 -9.75 6.13
C PRO A 237 -42.01 -9.83 4.62
N ASP A 238 -41.13 -8.99 4.10
CA ASP A 238 -40.75 -8.98 2.69
C ASP A 238 -39.79 -10.13 2.30
N LEU A 239 -39.33 -10.92 3.28
CA LEU A 239 -38.40 -12.04 3.07
C LEU A 239 -39.11 -13.31 2.59
N GLY A 240 -40.38 -13.49 2.95
CA GLY A 240 -41.09 -14.75 2.78
C GLY A 240 -40.60 -15.83 3.76
N THR A 241 -40.98 -17.09 3.53
CA THR A 241 -40.68 -18.20 4.44
C THR A 241 -39.36 -18.90 4.16
N THR A 242 -38.68 -18.56 3.07
CA THR A 242 -37.47 -19.23 2.60
C THR A 242 -36.49 -18.26 1.94
N LEU A 243 -35.20 -18.58 2.02
CA LEU A 243 -34.15 -18.00 1.17
C LEU A 243 -33.76 -19.02 0.10
N ASP A 244 -33.79 -18.63 -1.16
CA ASP A 244 -33.28 -19.46 -2.25
C ASP A 244 -31.77 -19.26 -2.47
N LEU A 245 -31.23 -19.91 -3.49
CA LEU A 245 -29.80 -19.83 -3.82
C LEU A 245 -29.35 -18.40 -4.14
N ASP A 246 -30.13 -17.64 -4.90
CA ASP A 246 -29.73 -16.30 -5.35
C ASP A 246 -29.71 -15.34 -4.16
N GLU A 247 -30.71 -15.47 -3.28
CA GLU A 247 -30.80 -14.70 -2.05
C GLU A 247 -29.66 -15.03 -1.08
N GLU A 248 -29.38 -16.31 -0.86
CA GLU A 248 -28.28 -16.75 0.01
C GLU A 248 -26.92 -16.26 -0.49
N ARG A 249 -26.70 -16.27 -1.81
CA ARG A 249 -25.46 -15.77 -2.42
C ARG A 249 -25.30 -14.27 -2.17
N ARG A 250 -26.37 -13.49 -2.40
CA ARG A 250 -26.34 -12.04 -2.15
C ARG A 250 -26.07 -11.74 -0.68
N ILE A 251 -26.73 -12.46 0.22
CA ILE A 251 -26.52 -12.33 1.67
C ILE A 251 -25.08 -12.65 2.03
N ALA A 252 -24.51 -13.75 1.49
CA ALA A 252 -23.14 -14.13 1.79
C ALA A 252 -22.11 -13.12 1.26
N GLU A 253 -22.28 -12.58 0.05
CA GLU A 253 -21.43 -11.50 -0.49
C GLU A 253 -21.39 -10.29 0.43
N ARG A 254 -22.56 -9.92 0.99
CA ARG A 254 -22.69 -8.76 1.87
C ARG A 254 -22.17 -9.04 3.27
N MET A 255 -22.58 -10.16 3.86
CA MET A 255 -22.20 -10.57 5.21
C MET A 255 -20.69 -10.81 5.33
N PHE A 256 -20.05 -11.39 4.31
CA PHE A 256 -18.62 -11.70 4.32
C PHE A 256 -17.74 -10.56 3.77
N SER A 257 -18.33 -9.42 3.40
CA SER A 257 -17.56 -8.30 2.86
C SER A 257 -16.76 -7.53 3.91
N GLY A 258 -17.14 -7.64 5.19
CA GLY A 258 -16.63 -6.76 6.26
C GLY A 258 -17.05 -5.29 6.12
N LEU A 259 -17.83 -4.94 5.10
CA LEU A 259 -18.27 -3.57 4.84
C LEU A 259 -19.65 -3.32 5.46
N ASP A 260 -19.87 -2.08 5.88
CA ASP A 260 -21.20 -1.58 6.21
C ASP A 260 -22.14 -1.69 5.00
N VAL A 261 -23.36 -2.18 5.24
CA VAL A 261 -24.40 -2.30 4.21
C VAL A 261 -25.69 -1.62 4.66
N THR A 262 -26.65 -1.46 3.75
CA THR A 262 -27.98 -0.94 4.08
C THR A 262 -29.03 -2.02 3.92
N ASP A 263 -29.85 -2.25 4.94
CA ASP A 263 -30.98 -3.16 4.83
C ASP A 263 -32.02 -2.66 3.77
N PRO A 264 -33.00 -3.49 3.38
CA PRO A 264 -34.03 -3.08 2.41
C PRO A 264 -34.87 -1.85 2.81
N ASN A 265 -34.88 -1.47 4.10
CA ASN A 265 -35.57 -0.29 4.62
C ASN A 265 -34.66 0.96 4.67
N GLY A 266 -33.40 0.83 4.24
CA GLY A 266 -32.40 1.89 4.25
C GLY A 266 -31.69 2.09 5.59
N ALA A 267 -31.88 1.19 6.56
CA ALA A 267 -31.15 1.24 7.82
C ALA A 267 -29.73 0.71 7.66
N LEU A 268 -28.76 1.36 8.33
CA LEU A 268 -27.37 0.91 8.35
C LEU A 268 -27.25 -0.41 9.11
N VAL A 269 -26.60 -1.38 8.49
CA VAL A 269 -26.19 -2.64 9.09
C VAL A 269 -24.66 -2.64 9.07
N PRO A 270 -24.02 -2.59 10.24
CA PRO A 270 -22.57 -2.57 10.32
C PRO A 270 -21.95 -3.84 9.72
N GLY A 271 -20.75 -3.70 9.16
CA GLY A 271 -19.95 -4.82 8.67
C GLY A 271 -19.69 -5.87 9.74
N VAL A 272 -19.40 -7.09 9.30
CA VAL A 272 -19.01 -8.20 10.19
C VAL A 272 -17.49 -8.22 10.31
N ASP A 273 -16.99 -8.08 11.53
CA ASP A 273 -15.56 -8.16 11.84
C ASP A 273 -15.14 -9.63 12.01
N ALA A 274 -16.00 -10.46 12.60
CA ALA A 274 -15.72 -11.88 12.82
C ALA A 274 -17.00 -12.71 12.95
N ILE A 275 -16.92 -13.98 12.54
CA ILE A 275 -17.92 -15.00 12.83
C ILE A 275 -17.20 -16.14 13.56
N LEU A 276 -17.74 -16.61 14.68
CA LEU A 276 -17.15 -17.69 15.47
C LEU A 276 -18.19 -18.75 15.80
N PHE A 277 -17.89 -20.02 15.50
CA PHE A 277 -18.66 -21.14 16.00
C PHE A 277 -18.09 -21.59 17.35
N GLN A 278 -18.75 -21.21 18.44
CA GLN A 278 -18.46 -21.83 19.74
C GLN A 278 -18.94 -23.28 19.79
N THR A 279 -19.98 -23.60 19.03
CA THR A 279 -20.50 -24.96 18.91
C THR A 279 -21.07 -25.16 17.51
N LEU A 280 -20.68 -26.25 16.86
CA LEU A 280 -21.33 -26.80 15.66
C LEU A 280 -21.26 -28.32 15.74
N GLN A 281 -22.12 -28.91 16.55
CA GLN A 281 -22.02 -30.33 16.89
C GLN A 281 -23.21 -31.12 16.35
N ARG A 282 -22.92 -32.09 15.48
CA ARG A 282 -23.95 -32.99 14.92
C ARG A 282 -24.63 -33.81 16.03
N GLN A 283 -25.96 -33.78 16.02
CA GLN A 283 -26.86 -34.58 16.84
C GLN A 283 -27.34 -35.80 16.03
N GLY A 284 -26.74 -36.97 16.29
CA GLY A 284 -27.07 -38.21 15.58
C GLY A 284 -26.31 -38.42 14.28
N ALA A 285 -26.76 -39.39 13.48
CA ALA A 285 -26.18 -39.74 12.19
C ALA A 285 -26.87 -39.03 11.03
N TRP A 286 -26.15 -38.84 9.92
CA TRP A 286 -26.78 -38.45 8.66
C TRP A 286 -27.83 -39.49 8.25
N THR A 287 -29.01 -38.99 7.90
CA THR A 287 -30.16 -39.83 7.54
C THR A 287 -30.77 -39.31 6.24
N GLY A 288 -31.18 -40.20 5.33
CA GLY A 288 -31.87 -39.81 4.11
C GLY A 288 -33.18 -39.07 4.42
N SER A 289 -33.43 -37.96 3.75
CA SER A 289 -34.67 -37.21 3.88
C SER A 289 -35.82 -37.98 3.21
N PRO A 290 -36.96 -38.17 3.91
CA PRO A 290 -38.11 -38.84 3.31
C PRO A 290 -38.75 -37.96 2.24
N ALA A 291 -39.56 -38.56 1.34
CA ALA A 291 -40.19 -37.86 0.22
C ALA A 291 -41.14 -36.71 0.63
N ASN A 292 -41.61 -36.69 1.88
CA ASN A 292 -42.46 -35.64 2.44
C ASN A 292 -41.69 -34.59 3.26
N ASP A 293 -40.36 -34.69 3.35
CA ASP A 293 -39.53 -33.68 3.98
C ASP A 293 -39.51 -32.40 3.10
N PRO A 294 -39.41 -31.20 3.68
CA PRO A 294 -39.26 -29.96 2.91
C PRO A 294 -38.12 -29.97 1.89
N ILE A 295 -37.09 -30.79 2.13
CA ILE A 295 -35.95 -30.99 1.20
C ILE A 295 -35.77 -32.50 0.98
N PRO A 296 -36.54 -33.11 0.06
CA PRO A 296 -36.39 -34.53 -0.27
C PRO A 296 -35.09 -34.77 -1.06
N ASP A 297 -34.75 -36.05 -1.27
CA ASP A 297 -33.58 -36.49 -2.05
C ASP A 297 -32.23 -35.96 -1.53
N ALA A 298 -32.11 -35.83 -0.21
CA ALA A 298 -30.92 -35.35 0.48
C ALA A 298 -30.59 -36.24 1.69
N GLU A 299 -29.44 -36.04 2.31
CA GLU A 299 -29.15 -36.49 3.66
C GLU A 299 -29.28 -35.31 4.62
N PHE A 300 -29.84 -35.52 5.82
CA PHE A 300 -29.94 -34.49 6.84
C PHE A 300 -29.40 -34.93 8.18
N ALA A 301 -28.97 -33.95 8.98
CA ALA A 301 -28.67 -34.12 10.39
C ALA A 301 -28.99 -32.81 11.15
N LEU A 302 -29.33 -32.95 12.42
CA LEU A 302 -29.44 -31.80 13.32
C LEU A 302 -28.06 -31.45 13.86
N TYR A 303 -27.81 -30.16 14.08
CA TYR A 303 -26.62 -29.64 14.72
C TYR A 303 -27.05 -28.76 15.89
N ASP A 304 -26.46 -28.99 17.05
CA ASP A 304 -26.47 -28.01 18.13
C ASP A 304 -25.43 -26.94 17.81
N THR A 305 -25.84 -25.68 17.92
CA THR A 305 -25.15 -24.55 17.31
C THR A 305 -25.11 -23.38 18.26
N VAL A 306 -23.91 -22.80 18.42
CA VAL A 306 -23.70 -21.48 19.01
C VAL A 306 -22.78 -20.70 18.07
N ILE A 307 -23.33 -19.69 17.39
CA ILE A 307 -22.60 -18.79 16.49
C ILE A 307 -22.59 -17.40 17.10
N LEU A 308 -21.42 -16.78 17.11
CA LEU A 308 -21.22 -15.40 17.49
C LEU A 308 -20.86 -14.60 16.23
N VAL A 309 -21.56 -13.51 15.97
CA VAL A 309 -21.27 -12.59 14.88
C VAL A 309 -20.91 -11.24 15.47
N ASP A 310 -19.64 -10.87 15.34
CA ASP A 310 -19.07 -9.61 15.77
C ASP A 310 -19.19 -8.57 14.66
N ARG A 311 -19.62 -7.37 15.03
CA ARG A 311 -19.83 -6.23 14.13
C ARG A 311 -18.98 -5.02 14.53
N GLY A 312 -17.96 -5.27 15.35
CA GLY A 312 -17.00 -4.28 15.77
C GLY A 312 -17.41 -3.45 16.97
N ALA A 313 -16.49 -2.55 17.35
CA ALA A 313 -16.59 -1.77 18.57
C ALA A 313 -17.85 -0.90 18.60
N GLY A 314 -18.61 -0.99 19.70
CA GLY A 314 -19.83 -0.22 19.91
C GLY A 314 -21.13 -0.97 19.57
N TYR A 315 -21.02 -2.18 19.00
CA TYR A 315 -22.16 -3.05 18.75
C TYR A 315 -22.17 -4.25 19.69
N THR A 316 -23.37 -4.76 19.98
CA THR A 316 -23.58 -6.03 20.68
C THR A 316 -23.23 -7.19 19.77
N LEU A 317 -22.64 -8.23 20.36
CA LEU A 317 -22.35 -9.48 19.67
C LEU A 317 -23.67 -10.22 19.39
N LEU A 318 -23.95 -10.49 18.13
CA LEU A 318 -25.14 -11.26 17.77
C LEU A 318 -24.88 -12.73 18.09
N LYS A 319 -25.72 -13.32 18.96
CA LYS A 319 -25.60 -14.70 19.41
C LYS A 319 -26.74 -15.54 18.87
N VAL A 320 -26.41 -16.47 18.00
CA VAL A 320 -27.32 -17.48 17.49
C VAL A 320 -27.12 -18.74 18.32
N GLN A 321 -28.16 -19.24 18.96
CA GLN A 321 -28.07 -20.43 19.81
C GLN A 321 -29.27 -21.34 19.60
N GLY A 322 -29.06 -22.64 19.48
CA GLY A 322 -30.13 -23.63 19.33
C GLY A 322 -29.76 -24.64 18.24
N ALA A 323 -30.74 -25.10 17.47
CA ALA A 323 -30.50 -26.12 16.46
C ALA A 323 -30.52 -25.58 15.02
N LEU A 324 -29.67 -26.13 14.16
CA LEU A 324 -29.81 -26.02 12.71
C LEU A 324 -29.96 -27.42 12.12
N LYS A 325 -30.94 -27.61 11.23
CA LYS A 325 -31.06 -28.87 10.48
C LYS A 325 -30.41 -28.69 9.12
N PHE A 326 -29.26 -29.32 8.92
CA PHE A 326 -28.51 -29.24 7.67
C PHE A 326 -28.93 -30.35 6.72
N TYR A 327 -28.99 -30.02 5.43
CA TYR A 327 -29.25 -30.95 4.34
C TYR A 327 -28.11 -30.93 3.34
N VAL A 328 -27.61 -32.09 2.97
CA VAL A 328 -26.49 -32.25 2.05
C VAL A 328 -26.87 -33.22 0.93
N ALA A 329 -26.30 -33.02 -0.24
CA ALA A 329 -26.49 -33.93 -1.37
C ALA A 329 -25.14 -34.30 -1.96
N ALA A 330 -24.96 -35.59 -2.26
CA ALA A 330 -23.80 -36.11 -2.97
C ALA A 330 -23.93 -35.87 -4.47
N HIS A 331 -22.81 -35.63 -5.13
CA HIS A 331 -22.67 -35.59 -6.57
C HIS A 331 -21.36 -36.29 -6.96
N ASP A 332 -21.29 -36.86 -8.15
CA ASP A 332 -20.06 -37.50 -8.63
C ASP A 332 -19.05 -36.45 -9.14
N SER A 333 -17.77 -36.58 -8.75
CA SER A 333 -16.65 -35.80 -9.28
C SER A 333 -15.49 -36.71 -9.69
N LEU A 334 -14.69 -36.28 -10.67
CA LEU A 334 -13.51 -37.00 -11.16
C LEU A 334 -12.24 -36.41 -10.53
N VAL A 335 -11.62 -37.12 -9.60
CA VAL A 335 -10.38 -36.71 -8.94
C VAL A 335 -9.28 -37.71 -9.28
N GLY A 336 -8.28 -37.28 -10.05
CA GLY A 336 -7.18 -38.17 -10.49
C GLY A 336 -7.61 -39.33 -11.38
N GLY A 337 -8.74 -39.22 -12.09
CA GLY A 337 -9.29 -40.28 -12.95
C GLY A 337 -10.20 -41.27 -12.22
N VAL A 338 -10.47 -41.08 -10.93
CA VAL A 338 -11.40 -41.89 -10.13
C VAL A 338 -12.65 -41.07 -9.81
N THR A 339 -13.83 -41.67 -9.99
CA THR A 339 -15.09 -41.08 -9.55
C THR A 339 -15.18 -41.14 -8.03
N THR A 340 -15.20 -39.98 -7.39
CA THR A 340 -15.34 -39.82 -5.95
C THR A 340 -16.59 -38.97 -5.69
N PRO A 341 -17.49 -39.38 -4.79
CA PRO A 341 -18.60 -38.53 -4.41
C PRO A 341 -18.05 -37.26 -3.75
N TYR A 342 -18.67 -36.12 -4.02
CA TYR A 342 -18.47 -34.88 -3.29
C TYR A 342 -19.81 -34.34 -2.84
N TYR A 343 -19.84 -33.77 -1.64
CA TYR A 343 -21.06 -33.28 -1.02
C TYR A 343 -21.18 -31.77 -1.19
N ARG A 344 -22.42 -31.30 -1.33
CA ARG A 344 -22.78 -29.87 -1.33
C ARG A 344 -23.91 -29.61 -0.35
N LEU A 345 -23.98 -28.38 0.14
CA LEU A 345 -25.05 -27.93 1.02
C LEU A 345 -26.33 -27.77 0.21
N ARG A 346 -27.29 -28.66 0.43
CA ARG A 346 -28.57 -28.72 -0.28
C ARG A 346 -29.61 -27.78 0.33
N GLY A 347 -29.47 -27.45 1.61
CA GLY A 347 -30.31 -26.50 2.29
C GLY A 347 -30.19 -26.58 3.81
N LEU A 348 -30.99 -25.76 4.48
CA LEU A 348 -30.98 -25.63 5.93
C LEU A 348 -32.39 -25.33 6.46
N VAL A 349 -32.74 -25.81 7.64
CA VAL A 349 -33.92 -25.35 8.38
C VAL A 349 -33.45 -24.71 9.67
N ASP A 350 -33.85 -23.45 9.86
CA ASP A 350 -33.53 -22.70 11.08
C ASP A 350 -34.43 -23.15 12.24
N LEU A 351 -33.82 -23.75 13.26
CA LEU A 351 -34.47 -24.18 14.50
C LEU A 351 -33.80 -23.52 15.72
N THR A 352 -33.11 -22.39 15.50
CA THR A 352 -32.41 -21.65 16.56
C THR A 352 -33.40 -20.95 17.48
N ASN A 353 -32.97 -20.64 18.69
CA ASN A 353 -33.82 -19.98 19.67
C ASN A 353 -34.04 -18.53 19.25
N ASP A 354 -35.30 -18.12 19.28
CA ASP A 354 -35.66 -16.73 19.11
C ASP A 354 -36.21 -16.16 20.41
N THR A 355 -35.38 -15.40 21.12
CA THR A 355 -35.81 -14.64 22.30
C THR A 355 -36.12 -13.17 21.96
N GLY A 356 -36.13 -12.80 20.67
CA GLY A 356 -36.22 -11.43 20.19
C GLY A 356 -34.92 -10.63 20.45
N ARG A 357 -34.75 -9.53 19.69
CA ARG A 357 -33.64 -8.56 19.78
C ARG A 357 -33.59 -7.75 21.10
N GLY A 358 -34.07 -8.28 22.22
CA GLY A 358 -34.33 -7.55 23.47
C GLY A 358 -33.82 -8.21 24.76
N VAL A 359 -32.91 -7.50 25.44
CA VAL A 359 -32.35 -7.67 26.79
C VAL A 359 -31.99 -9.10 27.20
N VAL A 360 -30.82 -9.54 26.74
CA VAL A 360 -30.04 -10.56 27.44
C VAL A 360 -29.48 -9.91 28.72
N ALA A 361 -29.35 -10.69 29.80
CA ALA A 361 -28.92 -10.19 31.12
C ALA A 361 -27.50 -9.56 31.12
N ASP A 362 -26.74 -9.78 30.05
CA ASP A 362 -25.44 -9.20 29.80
C ASP A 362 -25.52 -8.26 28.59
N LYS A 363 -25.18 -6.98 28.78
CA LYS A 363 -25.23 -5.94 27.73
C LYS A 363 -24.27 -6.22 26.57
N ALA A 364 -23.41 -7.23 26.66
CA ALA A 364 -22.42 -7.58 25.63
C ALA A 364 -22.97 -8.40 24.46
N THR A 365 -24.09 -9.13 24.63
CA THR A 365 -24.62 -10.05 23.60
C THR A 365 -26.10 -9.80 23.33
N GLU A 366 -26.56 -10.09 22.12
CA GLU A 366 -27.95 -10.03 21.67
C GLU A 366 -28.34 -11.37 21.03
N SER A 367 -29.32 -12.06 21.62
CA SER A 367 -29.82 -13.34 21.07
C SER A 367 -30.64 -13.10 19.80
N ILE A 368 -30.40 -13.89 18.77
CA ILE A 368 -31.06 -13.74 17.47
C ILE A 368 -31.16 -15.07 16.73
N ALA A 369 -32.24 -15.27 15.97
CA ALA A 369 -32.40 -16.43 15.09
C ALA A 369 -31.44 -16.34 13.88
N TRP A 370 -31.00 -17.49 13.35
CA TRP A 370 -30.07 -17.50 12.23
C TRP A 370 -30.64 -16.82 10.97
N GLY A 371 -31.91 -17.08 10.67
CA GLY A 371 -32.63 -16.43 9.59
C GLY A 371 -32.73 -14.92 9.75
N ALA A 372 -32.84 -14.42 10.99
CA ALA A 372 -32.87 -12.99 11.27
C ALA A 372 -31.49 -12.34 11.05
N VAL A 373 -30.39 -13.02 11.40
CA VAL A 373 -29.04 -12.56 11.03
C VAL A 373 -28.92 -12.45 9.51
N LYS A 374 -29.34 -13.49 8.78
CA LYS A 374 -29.34 -13.49 7.30
C LYS A 374 -30.15 -12.34 6.71
N ALA A 375 -31.31 -12.03 7.30
CA ALA A 375 -32.17 -10.93 6.88
C ALA A 375 -31.53 -9.55 7.02
N LEU A 376 -30.61 -9.33 7.98
CA LEU A 376 -29.90 -8.06 8.12
C LEU A 376 -28.99 -7.75 6.92
N PHE A 377 -28.38 -8.77 6.33
CA PHE A 377 -27.45 -8.64 5.21
C PHE A 377 -28.11 -8.85 3.85
N ARG A 378 -29.45 -8.84 3.83
CA ARG A 378 -30.26 -9.00 2.63
C ARG A 378 -30.07 -7.88 1.64
#